data_AF-A0A968GPC1-F1
#
_entry.id   AF-A0A968GPC1-F1
#
_cell.length_a   1.000
_cell.length_b   1.000
_cell.length_c   1.000
_cell.angle_alpha   90.00
_cell.angle_beta   90.00
_cell.angle_gamma   90.00
#
_symmetry.space_group_name_H-M   'P 1'
#
loop_
_entity.id
_entity.type
_entity.pdbx_description
1 polymer ?
#
loop_
_entity_poly.entity_id
_entity_poly.type
_entity_poly.pdbx_seq_one_letter_code
_entity_poly.pdbx_strand_id
1 'polypeptide(L)'
;MFSNLKLNARTVYIFIEFSASVFFAMMFTVTSLYEATVAGLTPVQLILVGTTLEISAFVFEVPTGIVADVYSRRSSIIIGYILMGLGFLIEGLFPSFL
;
A
#
# COMPACT_ATOMS: atom_id res chain seq x y z
N MET A 1 -3.25 -15.58 23.35
CA MET A 1 -4.28 -16.64 23.24
C MET A 1 -4.94 -16.58 21.85
N PHE A 2 -4.19 -16.83 20.77
CA PHE A 2 -4.73 -16.87 19.38
C PHE A 2 -4.05 -17.98 18.53
N SER A 3 -3.39 -18.96 19.17
CA SER A 3 -2.47 -19.88 18.50
C SER A 3 -3.12 -21.13 17.88
N ASN A 4 -4.45 -21.24 17.80
CA ASN A 4 -5.11 -22.49 17.40
C ASN A 4 -6.28 -22.32 16.40
N LEU A 5 -6.25 -21.31 15.55
CA LEU A 5 -7.09 -21.29 14.35
C LEU A 5 -6.26 -21.74 13.16
N LYS A 6 -6.23 -23.05 12.89
CA LYS A 6 -5.69 -23.62 11.65
C LYS A 6 -6.63 -23.29 10.50
N LEU A 7 -6.69 -22.01 10.12
CA LEU A 7 -7.42 -21.58 8.92
C LEU A 7 -6.72 -22.18 7.70
N ASN A 8 -7.52 -22.60 6.72
CA ASN A 8 -6.99 -23.10 5.46
C ASN A 8 -6.20 -21.98 4.76
N ALA A 9 -4.91 -22.19 4.52
CA ALA A 9 -4.03 -21.21 3.91
C ALA A 9 -4.56 -20.71 2.56
N ARG A 10 -5.24 -21.58 1.79
CA ARG A 10 -5.87 -21.21 0.52
C ARG A 10 -7.00 -20.20 0.72
N THR A 11 -7.86 -20.44 1.70
CA THR A 11 -8.99 -19.55 2.00
C THR A 11 -8.49 -18.19 2.49
N VAL A 12 -7.46 -18.18 3.34
CA VAL A 12 -6.84 -16.94 3.82
C VAL A 12 -6.20 -16.16 2.67
N TYR A 13 -5.44 -16.84 1.80
CA TYR A 13 -4.80 -16.21 0.65
C TYR A 13 -5.82 -15.58 -0.30
N ILE A 14 -6.86 -16.33 -0.70
CA ILE A 14 -7.90 -15.83 -1.60
C ILE A 14 -8.65 -14.64 -0.98
N PHE A 15 -8.93 -14.70 0.33
CA PHE A 15 -9.60 -13.61 1.01
C PHE A 15 -8.74 -12.34 1.04
N ILE A 16 -7.46 -12.47 1.40
CA ILE A 16 -6.50 -11.35 1.42
C ILE A 16 -6.37 -10.76 0.01
N GLU A 17 -6.19 -11.58 -1.01
CA GLU A 17 -6.01 -11.12 -2.39
C GLU A 17 -7.24 -10.40 -2.92
N PHE A 18 -8.43 -10.96 -2.66
CA PHE A 18 -9.70 -10.34 -3.03
C PHE A 18 -9.87 -8.98 -2.36
N SER A 19 -9.71 -8.91 -1.04
CA SER A 19 -9.83 -7.66 -0.29
C SER A 19 -8.79 -6.64 -0.75
N ALA A 20 -7.52 -7.02 -0.85
CA ALA A 20 -6.44 -6.14 -1.27
C ALA A 20 -6.67 -5.57 -2.67
N SER A 21 -7.08 -6.41 -3.63
CA SER A 21 -7.35 -5.96 -5.00
C SER A 21 -8.50 -4.95 -5.06
N VAL A 22 -9.59 -5.19 -4.34
CA VAL A 22 -10.75 -4.28 -4.31
C VAL A 22 -10.38 -2.94 -3.70
N PHE A 23 -9.72 -2.93 -2.54
CA PHE A 23 -9.32 -1.68 -1.88
C PHE A 23 -8.25 -0.93 -2.65
N PHE A 24 -7.28 -1.63 -3.24
CA PHE A 24 -6.22 -1.01 -4.02
C PHE A 24 -6.78 -0.34 -5.28
N ALA A 25 -7.65 -1.01 -6.02
CA ALA A 25 -8.30 -0.42 -7.20
C ALA A 25 -9.14 0.81 -6.85
N MET A 26 -9.88 0.76 -5.73
CA MET A 26 -10.67 1.89 -5.24
C MET A 26 -9.77 3.07 -4.85
N MET A 27 -8.73 2.84 -4.04
CA MET A 27 -7.82 3.89 -3.59
C MET A 27 -7.08 4.52 -4.76
N PHE A 28 -6.51 3.73 -5.66
CA PHE A 28 -5.78 4.25 -6.83
C PHE A 28 -6.66 5.17 -7.70
N THR A 29 -7.93 4.79 -7.88
CA THR A 29 -8.89 5.61 -8.64
C THR A 29 -9.23 6.91 -7.91
N VAL A 30 -9.43 6.86 -6.59
CA VAL A 30 -9.78 8.04 -5.80
C VAL A 30 -8.58 8.99 -5.68
N THR A 31 -7.39 8.48 -5.39
CA THR A 31 -6.16 9.26 -5.27
C THR A 31 -5.83 10.00 -6.58
N SER A 32 -5.85 9.31 -7.72
CA SER A 32 -5.56 9.95 -9.02
C SER A 32 -6.56 11.07 -9.36
N LEU A 33 -7.84 10.91 -9.00
CA LEU A 33 -8.84 11.98 -9.17
C LEU A 33 -8.63 13.13 -8.17
N TYR A 34 -8.31 12.81 -6.92
CA TYR A 34 -8.05 13.78 -5.85
C TYR A 34 -6.85 14.67 -6.18
N GLU A 35 -5.74 14.07 -6.63
CA GLU A 35 -4.53 14.78 -7.05
C GLU A 35 -4.81 15.78 -8.18
N ALA A 36 -5.64 15.40 -9.14
CA ALA A 36 -5.98 16.26 -10.27
C ALA A 36 -6.99 17.36 -9.92
N THR A 37 -7.98 17.07 -9.07
CA THR A 37 -9.15 17.94 -8.86
C THR A 37 -9.10 18.76 -7.58
N VAL A 38 -8.62 18.18 -6.48
CA VAL A 38 -8.62 18.81 -5.15
C VAL A 38 -7.24 19.36 -4.82
N ALA A 39 -6.20 18.56 -5.05
CA ALA A 39 -4.82 19.00 -4.86
C ALA A 39 -4.35 19.97 -5.95
N GLY A 40 -4.97 19.92 -7.14
CA GLY A 40 -4.66 20.82 -8.26
C GLY A 40 -3.23 20.67 -8.78
N LEU A 41 -2.66 19.47 -8.71
CA LEU A 41 -1.29 19.21 -9.13
C LEU A 41 -1.12 19.46 -10.63
N THR A 42 -0.02 20.11 -10.99
CA THR A 42 0.37 20.26 -12.40
C THR A 42 0.81 18.91 -12.98
N PRO A 43 0.76 18.72 -14.32
CA PRO A 43 1.15 17.46 -14.95
C PRO A 43 2.57 17.00 -14.59
N VAL A 44 3.50 17.94 -14.41
CA VAL A 44 4.88 17.63 -14.01
C VAL A 44 4.93 17.11 -12.56
N GLN A 45 4.14 17.69 -11.65
CA GLN A 45 4.05 17.22 -10.27
C GLN A 45 3.43 15.82 -10.19
N LEU A 46 2.40 15.51 -10.98
CA LEU A 46 1.82 14.16 -11.04
C LEU A 46 2.86 13.11 -11.47
N ILE A 47 3.67 13.43 -12.48
CA ILE A 47 4.77 12.55 -12.92
C ILE A 47 5.80 12.38 -11.80
N LEU A 48 6.13 13.44 -11.06
CA LEU A 48 7.05 13.37 -9.93
C LEU A 48 6.51 12.53 -8.76
N VAL A 49 5.21 12.60 -8.46
CA VAL A 49 4.58 11.75 -7.46
C VAL A 49 4.73 10.28 -7.85
N GLY A 50 4.35 9.93 -9.08
CA GLY A 50 4.52 8.56 -9.60
C GLY A 50 5.98 8.11 -9.59
N THR A 51 6.91 8.97 -10.01
CA THR A 51 8.36 8.66 -9.99
C THR A 51 8.86 8.41 -8.57
N THR A 52 8.41 9.21 -7.60
CA THR A 52 8.78 9.07 -6.18
C THR A 52 8.21 7.78 -5.60
N LEU A 53 6.99 7.39 -5.98
CA LEU A 53 6.39 6.12 -5.61
C LEU A 53 7.22 4.95 -6.14
N GLU A 54 7.60 4.96 -7.42
CA GLU A 54 8.41 3.90 -8.04
C GLU A 54 9.81 3.80 -7.43
N ILE A 55 10.48 4.94 -7.16
CA ILE A 55 11.77 4.96 -6.47
C ILE A 55 11.63 4.37 -5.07
N SER A 56 10.57 4.73 -4.34
CA SER A 56 10.31 4.21 -3.01
C SER A 56 10.08 2.70 -3.07
N ALA A 57 9.24 2.22 -3.98
CA ALA A 57 9.00 0.80 -4.18
C ALA A 57 10.30 0.05 -4.47
N PHE A 58 11.10 0.54 -5.43
CA PHE A 58 12.38 -0.07 -5.81
C PHE A 58 13.37 -0.16 -4.64
N VAL A 59 13.51 0.91 -3.86
CA VAL A 59 14.43 0.95 -2.71
C VAL A 59 13.96 0.00 -1.59
N PHE A 60 12.65 -0.08 -1.35
CA PHE A 60 12.08 -0.88 -0.26
C PHE A 60 11.76 -2.33 -0.64
N GLU A 61 11.79 -2.71 -1.92
CA GLU A 61 11.54 -4.09 -2.37
C GLU A 61 12.56 -5.07 -1.76
N VAL A 62 13.86 -4.76 -1.81
CA VAL A 62 14.90 -5.65 -1.27
C VAL A 62 14.83 -5.77 0.26
N PRO A 63 14.76 -4.67 1.04
CA PRO A 63 14.59 -4.75 2.49
C PRO A 63 13.33 -5.52 2.93
N THR A 64 12.20 -5.30 2.25
CA THR A 64 10.94 -5.99 2.59
C THR A 64 10.99 -7.48 2.25
N GLY A 65 11.67 -7.85 1.17
CA GLY A 65 11.99 -9.25 0.83
C GLY A 65 12.84 -9.93 1.91
N ILE A 66 13.91 -9.25 2.37
CA ILE A 66 14.75 -9.76 3.46
C ILE A 66 13.91 -9.98 4.73
N VAL A 67 13.03 -9.02 5.09
CA VAL A 67 12.15 -9.18 6.26
C VAL A 67 11.20 -10.37 6.10
N ALA A 68 10.67 -10.58 4.90
CA ALA A 68 9.75 -11.69 4.61
C ALA A 68 10.43 -13.05 4.69
N ASP A 69 11.66 -13.18 4.22
CA ASP A 69 12.37 -14.46 4.14
C ASP A 69 13.15 -14.80 5.43
N VAL A 70 13.75 -13.82 6.11
CA VAL A 70 14.56 -14.06 7.31
C VAL A 70 13.72 -14.16 8.58
N TYR A 71 12.71 -13.29 8.75
CA TYR A 71 11.95 -13.21 10.00
C TYR A 71 10.63 -13.97 9.92
N SER A 72 9.70 -13.50 9.07
CA SER A 72 8.43 -14.18 8.84
C SER A 72 7.64 -13.51 7.72
N ARG A 73 7.19 -14.33 6.76
CA ARG A 73 6.26 -13.89 5.71
C ARG A 73 4.99 -13.25 6.26
N ARG A 74 4.42 -13.83 7.33
CA ARG A 74 3.17 -13.32 7.94
C ARG A 74 3.36 -11.92 8.50
N SER A 75 4.44 -11.69 9.25
CA SER A 75 4.71 -10.39 9.86
C SER A 75 5.01 -9.33 8.79
N SER A 76 5.76 -9.69 7.75
CA SER A 76 6.04 -8.79 6.62
C SER A 76 4.76 -8.31 5.94
N ILE A 77 3.83 -9.23 5.63
CA ILE A 77 2.53 -8.90 5.02
C ILE A 77 1.70 -7.96 5.90
N ILE A 78 1.62 -8.24 7.21
CA ILE A 78 0.84 -7.41 8.14
C ILE A 78 1.42 -5.99 8.21
N ILE A 79 2.74 -5.87 8.32
CA ILE A 79 3.42 -4.56 8.35
C ILE A 79 3.17 -3.80 7.04
N GLY A 80 3.26 -4.49 5.89
CA GLY A 80 3.00 -3.90 4.58
C GLY A 80 1.59 -3.30 4.46
N TYR A 81 0.55 -4.04 4.86
CA TYR A 81 -0.82 -3.51 4.82
C TYR A 81 -1.04 -2.33 5.77
N ILE A 82 -0.44 -2.35 6.96
CA ILE A 82 -0.52 -1.22 7.90
C ILE A 82 0.15 0.01 7.29
N LEU A 83 1.34 -0.13 6.71
CA LEU A 83 2.08 0.97 6.09
C LEU A 83 1.32 1.56 4.89
N MET A 84 0.78 0.72 4.00
CA MET A 84 -0.04 1.20 2.88
C MET A 84 -1.28 1.95 3.38
N GLY A 85 -1.99 1.40 4.36
CA GLY A 85 -3.18 2.04 4.92
C GLY A 85 -2.86 3.40 5.56
N LEU A 86 -1.75 3.50 6.30
CA LEU A 86 -1.28 4.77 6.85
C LEU A 86 -0.88 5.77 5.76
N GLY A 87 -0.24 5.31 4.68
CA GLY A 87 0.14 6.14 3.54
C GLY A 87 -1.09 6.84 2.92
N PHE A 88 -2.12 6.07 2.56
CA PHE A 88 -3.36 6.61 2.02
C PHE A 88 -4.11 7.51 3.01
N LEU A 89 -4.06 7.19 4.31
CA LEU A 89 -4.69 8.02 5.33
C LEU A 89 -4.00 9.38 5.46
N ILE A 90 -2.67 9.41 5.44
CA ILE A 90 -1.88 10.65 5.48
C ILE A 90 -2.16 11.47 4.21
N GLU A 91 -2.15 10.84 3.04
CA GLU A 91 -2.45 11.49 1.76
C GLU A 91 -3.83 12.16 1.76
N GLY A 92 -4.86 11.49 2.28
CA GLY A 92 -6.21 12.05 2.37
C GLY A 92 -6.40 13.13 3.43
N LEU A 93 -5.58 13.16 4.48
CA LEU A 93 -5.69 14.16 5.56
C LEU A 93 -5.02 15.50 5.23
N PHE A 94 -3.99 15.49 4.39
CA PHE A 94 -3.18 16.68 4.12
C PHE A 94 -3.26 17.09 2.64
N PRO A 95 -4.22 17.95 2.24
CA PRO A 95 -4.30 18.53 0.90
C PRO A 95 -3.25 19.65 0.69
N SER A 96 -2.05 19.50 1.27
CA SER A 96 -0.99 20.50 1.20
C SER A 96 0.23 19.92 0.52
N PHE A 97 0.43 20.34 -0.72
CA PHE A 97 1.60 20.00 -1.52
C PHE A 97 2.50 21.24 -1.53
N LEU A 98 3.64 21.14 -0.86
CA LEU A 98 4.63 22.21 -0.73
C LEU A 98 5.44 22.35 -2.04
#